data_AF-A0A126NYR5-F1
#
_entry.id   AF-A0A126NYR5-F1
#
_cell.length_a   1.000
_cell.length_b   1.000
_cell.length_c   1.000
_cell.angle_alpha   90.00
_cell.angle_beta   90.00
_cell.angle_gamma   90.00
#
_symmetry.space_group_name_H-M   'P 1'
#
loop_
_entity.id
_entity.type
_entity.pdbx_description
1 polymer ?
#
loop_
_entity_poly.entity_id
_entity_poly.type
_entity_poly.pdbx_seq_one_letter_code
_entity_poly.pdbx_strand_id
1 'polypeptide(L)'
;MNALVSGKIDLGPIDSYAFDLMKMSPGDPVHQLRVVAVTEPAPIPFLVAAPSTSRGTTDRLTAALLNSSADGEAKAILDRLQLKGFAVVDVASYEVLDRWDTAARDAGHACLD
;
A
#
# COMPACT_ATOMS: atom_id res chain seq x y z
N MET A 1 -9.43 -0.57 -12.19
CA MET A 1 -10.44 -1.64 -12.25
C MET A 1 -11.50 -1.38 -13.33
N ASN A 2 -12.42 -0.43 -13.13
CA ASN A 2 -13.55 -0.19 -14.04
C ASN A 2 -13.15 0.00 -15.51
N ALA A 3 -12.05 0.68 -15.79
CA ALA A 3 -11.56 0.88 -17.16
C ALA A 3 -11.15 -0.42 -17.86
N LEU A 4 -10.61 -1.41 -17.13
CA LEU A 4 -10.31 -2.75 -17.67
C LEU A 4 -11.60 -3.52 -17.94
N VAL A 5 -12.50 -3.55 -16.96
CA VAL A 5 -13.77 -4.28 -17.04
C VAL A 5 -14.66 -3.74 -18.17
N SER A 6 -14.65 -2.43 -18.40
CA SER A 6 -15.39 -1.80 -19.49
C SER A 6 -14.67 -1.83 -20.84
N GLY A 7 -13.49 -2.44 -20.94
CA GLY A 7 -12.67 -2.48 -22.16
C GLY A 7 -12.15 -1.13 -22.64
N LYS A 8 -12.03 -0.13 -21.75
CA LYS A 8 -11.45 1.19 -22.09
C LYS A 8 -9.92 1.16 -22.13
N ILE A 9 -9.31 0.21 -21.43
CA ILE A 9 -7.88 -0.09 -21.45
C ILE A 9 -7.72 -1.61 -21.45
N ASP A 10 -6.65 -2.10 -22.06
CA ASP A 10 -6.34 -3.53 -22.11
C ASP A 10 -5.51 -4.00 -20.91
N LEU A 11 -4.68 -3.09 -20.37
CA LEU A 11 -3.73 -3.33 -19.29
C LEU A 11 -3.64 -2.10 -18.38
N GLY A 12 -3.41 -2.31 -17.10
CA GLY A 12 -3.16 -1.22 -16.14
C GLY A 12 -2.47 -1.73 -14.88
N PRO A 13 -1.63 -0.90 -14.23
CA PRO A 13 -0.97 -1.26 -12.98
C PRO A 13 -1.97 -1.27 -11.83
N ILE A 14 -1.70 -2.11 -10.83
CA ILE A 14 -2.46 -2.14 -9.58
C ILE A 14 -1.55 -2.59 -8.44
N ASP A 15 -1.75 -2.01 -7.26
CA ASP A 15 -1.11 -2.47 -6.03
C ASP A 15 -1.58 -3.90 -5.70
N SER A 16 -0.63 -4.79 -5.40
CA SER A 16 -0.92 -6.21 -5.16
C SER A 16 -1.74 -6.42 -3.90
N TYR A 17 -1.48 -5.64 -2.85
CA TYR A 17 -2.25 -5.69 -1.61
C TYR A 17 -3.71 -5.27 -1.84
N ALA A 18 -3.94 -4.16 -2.53
CA ALA A 18 -5.30 -3.74 -2.90
C ALA A 18 -6.01 -4.79 -3.77
N PHE A 19 -5.29 -5.39 -4.72
CA PHE A 19 -5.82 -6.45 -5.59
C PHE A 19 -6.25 -7.69 -4.79
N ASP A 20 -5.46 -8.13 -3.81
CA ASP A 20 -5.79 -9.25 -2.93
C ASP A 20 -6.97 -8.93 -2.01
N LEU A 21 -7.05 -7.70 -1.49
CA LEU A 21 -8.21 -7.24 -0.72
C LEU A 21 -9.51 -7.29 -1.54
N MET A 22 -9.49 -6.82 -2.79
CA MET A 22 -10.66 -6.89 -3.69
C MET A 22 -11.09 -8.34 -3.92
N LYS A 23 -10.12 -9.27 -4.06
CA LYS A 23 -10.41 -10.69 -4.26
C LYS A 23 -11.13 -11.35 -3.09
N MET A 24 -11.04 -10.79 -1.89
CA MET A 24 -11.79 -11.29 -0.73
C MET A 24 -13.31 -11.13 -0.90
N SER A 25 -13.75 -10.16 -1.70
CA SER A 25 -15.17 -9.89 -1.91
C SER A 25 -15.74 -10.81 -2.99
N PRO A 26 -16.75 -11.65 -2.68
CA PRO A 26 -17.42 -12.45 -3.69
C PRO A 26 -18.10 -11.54 -4.73
N GLY A 27 -17.89 -11.84 -6.01
CA GLY A 27 -18.49 -11.08 -7.11
C GLY A 27 -17.78 -9.78 -7.47
N ASP A 28 -16.64 -9.46 -6.85
CA ASP A 28 -15.84 -8.30 -7.25
C ASP A 28 -15.32 -8.46 -8.70
N PRO A 29 -15.37 -7.40 -9.55
CA PRO A 29 -14.90 -7.48 -10.93
C PRO A 29 -13.43 -7.92 -11.09
N VAL A 30 -12.61 -7.81 -10.04
CA VAL A 30 -11.22 -8.30 -10.02
C VAL A 30 -11.10 -9.78 -10.42
N HIS A 31 -12.14 -10.58 -10.15
CA HIS A 31 -12.17 -12.01 -10.49
C HIS A 31 -12.24 -12.27 -12.01
N GLN A 32 -12.56 -11.26 -12.82
CA GLN A 32 -12.54 -11.34 -14.28
C GLN A 32 -11.17 -10.99 -14.87
N LEU A 33 -10.22 -10.54 -14.04
CA LEU A 33 -8.89 -10.12 -14.46
C LEU A 33 -7.84 -11.20 -14.17
N ARG A 34 -6.72 -11.13 -14.89
CA ARG A 34 -5.51 -11.91 -14.61
C ARG A 34 -4.31 -11.00 -14.45
N VAL A 35 -3.38 -11.41 -13.59
CA VAL A 35 -2.06 -10.79 -13.49
C VAL A 35 -1.21 -11.29 -14.65
N VAL A 36 -0.64 -10.37 -15.43
CA VAL A 36 0.23 -10.70 -16.58
C VAL A 36 1.71 -10.36 -16.34
N ALA A 37 2.00 -9.51 -15.36
CA ALA A 37 3.33 -9.11 -14.95
C ALA A 37 3.29 -8.66 -13.48
N VAL A 38 4.44 -8.73 -12.80
CA VAL A 38 4.62 -8.29 -11.41
C VAL A 38 5.90 -7.46 -11.37
N THR A 39 5.89 -6.34 -10.65
CA THR A 39 7.07 -5.50 -10.44
C THR A 39 8.01 -6.13 -9.41
N GLU A 40 9.20 -5.56 -9.24
CA GLU A 40 9.96 -5.77 -8.00
C GLU A 40 9.11 -5.33 -6.79
N PRO A 41 9.20 -6.01 -5.63
CA PRO A 41 8.45 -5.63 -4.44
C PRO A 41 8.78 -4.22 -3.95
N ALA A 42 7.74 -3.45 -3.65
CA ALA A 42 7.86 -2.20 -2.91
C ALA A 42 7.58 -2.43 -1.42
N PRO A 43 8.19 -1.64 -0.51
CA PRO A 43 7.76 -1.62 0.89
C PRO A 43 6.30 -1.15 1.02
N ILE A 44 5.59 -1.66 2.03
CA ILE A 44 4.20 -1.28 2.32
C ILE A 44 4.10 0.24 2.61
N PRO A 45 3.05 0.97 2.20
CA PRO A 45 2.91 2.37 2.57
C PRO A 45 2.95 2.58 4.09
N PHE A 46 3.67 3.61 4.54
CA PHE A 46 3.82 3.94 5.96
C PHE A 46 2.98 5.15 6.37
N LEU A 47 2.77 5.28 7.68
CA LEU A 47 2.10 6.43 8.27
C LEU A 47 3.11 7.50 8.64
N VAL A 48 2.75 8.75 8.38
CA VAL A 48 3.56 9.93 8.71
C VAL A 48 2.76 10.89 9.59
N ALA A 49 3.45 11.54 10.52
CA ALA A 49 2.89 12.64 11.30
C ALA A 49 3.36 13.98 10.73
N ALA A 50 2.51 14.99 10.79
CA ALA A 50 2.92 16.34 10.42
C ALA A 50 4.02 16.85 11.36
N PRO A 51 4.99 17.66 10.88
CA PRO A 51 6.08 18.18 11.73
C PRO A 51 5.61 18.97 12.95
N SER A 52 4.41 19.57 12.90
CA SER A 52 3.79 20.30 14.01
C SER A 52 3.16 19.40 15.08
N THR A 53 3.07 18.09 14.86
CA THR A 53 2.48 17.14 15.81
C THR A 53 3.43 16.95 16.98
N SER A 54 2.92 17.04 18.21
CA SER A 54 3.76 16.87 19.39
C SER A 54 4.33 15.46 19.49
N ARG A 55 5.60 15.36 19.91
CA ARG A 55 6.30 14.08 20.09
C ARG A 55 5.55 13.10 21.00
N GLY A 56 4.97 13.61 22.09
CA GLY A 56 4.18 12.77 23.00
C GLY A 56 2.94 12.16 22.33
N THR A 57 2.34 12.85 21.36
CA THR A 57 1.21 12.31 20.58
C THR A 57 1.68 11.26 19.59
N THR A 58 2.76 11.54 18.85
CA THR A 58 3.33 10.58 17.89
C THR A 58 3.82 9.31 18.58
N ASP A 59 4.46 9.43 19.74
CA ASP A 59 4.97 8.28 20.51
C ASP A 59 3.81 7.40 21.01
N ARG A 60 2.72 8.00 21.53
CA ARG A 60 1.52 7.27 21.96
C ARG A 60 0.81 6.58 20.81
N LEU A 61 0.67 7.25 19.66
CA LEU A 61 0.05 6.66 18.46
C LEU A 61 0.89 5.50 17.92
N THR A 62 2.21 5.68 17.86
CA THR A 62 3.15 4.64 17.44
C THR A 62 3.02 3.42 18.35
N ALA A 63 3.04 3.62 19.67
CA ALA A 63 2.89 2.53 20.62
C ALA A 63 1.54 1.81 20.48
N ALA A 64 0.43 2.55 20.27
CA ALA A 64 -0.88 1.94 20.06
C ALA A 64 -0.93 1.10 18.76
N LEU A 65 -0.39 1.61 17.66
CA LEU A 65 -0.33 0.90 16.37
C LEU A 65 0.55 -0.35 16.45
N LEU A 66 1.71 -0.29 17.10
CA LEU A 66 2.59 -1.44 17.27
C LEU A 66 1.96 -2.56 18.12
N ASN A 67 1.09 -2.21 19.07
CA ASN A 67 0.39 -3.18 19.92
C ASN A 67 -0.99 -3.59 19.38
N SER A 68 -1.42 -3.07 18.23
CA SER A 68 -2.77 -3.28 17.68
C SER A 68 -3.11 -4.75 17.41
N SER A 69 -2.13 -5.61 17.13
CA SER A 69 -2.37 -7.05 16.91
C SER A 69 -2.66 -7.81 18.20
N ALA A 70 -2.32 -7.26 19.37
CA ALA A 70 -2.61 -7.82 20.68
C ALA A 70 -3.93 -7.32 21.28
N ASP A 71 -4.51 -6.26 20.71
CA ASP A 71 -5.83 -5.73 21.08
C ASP A 71 -6.93 -6.40 20.24
N GLY A 72 -8.00 -6.87 20.87
CA GLY A 72 -9.03 -7.66 20.20
C GLY A 72 -9.83 -6.87 19.14
N GLU A 73 -10.14 -5.61 19.43
CA GLU A 73 -10.91 -4.77 18.50
C GLU A 73 -10.04 -4.34 17.32
N ALA A 74 -8.81 -3.91 17.58
CA ALA A 74 -7.86 -3.55 16.54
C ALA A 74 -7.46 -4.76 15.70
N LYS A 75 -7.28 -5.94 16.29
CA LYS A 75 -7.02 -7.18 15.57
C LYS A 75 -8.13 -7.54 14.59
N ALA A 76 -9.40 -7.36 14.97
CA ALA A 76 -10.52 -7.61 14.06
C ALA A 76 -10.50 -6.68 12.83
N ILE A 77 -10.01 -5.45 12.99
CA ILE A 77 -9.81 -4.51 11.88
C ILE A 77 -8.62 -4.95 11.02
N LEU A 78 -7.49 -5.30 11.64
CA LEU A 78 -6.30 -5.81 10.94
C LEU A 78 -6.62 -7.05 10.09
N ASP A 79 -7.38 -8.01 10.64
CA ASP A 79 -7.75 -9.24 9.95
C ASP A 79 -8.62 -8.95 8.71
N ARG A 80 -9.55 -7.98 8.81
CA ARG A 80 -10.35 -7.52 7.67
C ARG A 80 -9.52 -6.83 6.59
N LEU A 81 -8.40 -6.24 6.98
CA LEU A 81 -7.42 -5.62 6.10
C LEU A 81 -6.30 -6.59 5.68
N GLN A 82 -6.34 -7.87 6.09
CA GLN A 82 -5.26 -8.84 5.86
C GLN A 82 -3.87 -8.38 6.37
N LEU A 83 -3.85 -7.51 7.39
CA LEU A 83 -2.63 -7.02 8.00
C LEU A 83 -2.31 -7.84 9.26
N LYS A 84 -1.03 -8.12 9.48
CA LYS A 84 -0.56 -8.79 10.72
C LYS A 84 -0.36 -7.81 11.88
N GLY A 85 -0.27 -6.51 11.57
CA GLY A 85 0.05 -5.45 12.51
C GLY A 85 0.94 -4.40 11.87
N PHE A 86 1.53 -3.55 12.71
CA PHE A 86 2.46 -2.50 12.30
C PHE A 86 3.88 -2.79 12.79
N ALA A 87 4.86 -2.24 12.10
CA ALA A 87 6.26 -2.30 12.47
C ALA A 87 6.88 -0.89 12.43
N VAL A 88 8.00 -0.72 13.12
CA VAL A 88 8.80 0.51 13.00
C VAL A 88 9.33 0.60 11.57
N VAL A 89 9.20 1.78 10.97
CA VAL A 89 9.66 2.03 9.60
C VAL A 89 11.18 2.08 9.58
N ASP A 90 11.78 1.26 8.73
CA ASP A 90 13.15 1.44 8.27
C ASP A 90 13.12 2.26 6.97
N VAL A 91 13.65 3.48 7.02
CA VAL A 91 13.64 4.41 5.87
C VAL A 91 14.51 3.89 4.72
N ALA A 92 15.58 3.14 5.01
CA ALA A 92 16.46 2.59 3.99
C ALA A 92 15.72 1.59 3.08
N SER A 93 14.69 0.91 3.61
CA SER A 93 13.83 0.02 2.82
C SER A 93 13.07 0.74 1.69
N TYR A 94 12.97 2.07 1.72
CA TYR A 94 12.27 2.88 0.72
C TYR A 94 13.17 3.47 -0.37
N GLU A 95 14.50 3.29 -0.29
CA GLU A 95 15.44 3.76 -1.32
C GLU A 95 15.13 3.19 -2.71
N VAL A 96 14.43 2.05 -2.78
CA VAL A 96 13.94 1.48 -4.05
C VAL A 96 13.01 2.43 -4.80
N LEU A 97 12.20 3.21 -4.09
CA LEU A 97 11.27 4.15 -4.69
C LEU A 97 12.02 5.33 -5.33
N ASP A 98 13.05 5.85 -4.67
CA ASP A 98 13.90 6.92 -5.22
C ASP A 98 14.64 6.45 -6.48
N ARG A 99 15.10 5.19 -6.50
CA ARG A 99 15.72 4.59 -7.69
C ARG A 99 14.74 4.49 -8.85
N TRP A 100 13.53 4.00 -8.61
CA TRP A 100 12.51 3.89 -9.65
C TRP A 100 12.07 5.25 -10.18
N ASP A 101 11.94 6.24 -9.30
CA ASP A 101 11.58 7.62 -9.66
C ASP A 101 12.68 8.28 -10.50
N THR A 102 13.95 8.09 -10.14
CA THR A 102 15.09 8.54 -10.96
C THR A 102 15.09 7.88 -12.34
N ALA A 103 14.94 6.55 -12.39
CA ALA A 103 14.90 5.81 -13.65
C ALA A 103 13.73 6.24 -14.55
N ALA A 104 12.57 6.54 -13.96
CA ALA A 104 11.42 7.05 -14.69
C ALA A 104 11.69 8.42 -15.30
N ARG A 105 12.30 9.34 -14.54
CA ARG A 105 12.67 10.68 -15.03
C ARG A 105 13.73 10.61 -16.13
N ASP A 106 14.74 9.76 -15.98
CA ASP A 106 15.80 9.55 -16.99
C ASP A 106 15.24 8.98 -18.29
N ALA A 107 14.16 8.18 -18.21
CA ALA A 107 13.41 7.67 -19.36
C ALA A 107 12.45 8.71 -19.99
N GLY A 108 12.37 9.93 -19.46
CA GLY A 108 11.51 11.00 -19.96
C GLY A 108 10.05 10.93 -19.47
N HIS A 109 9.76 10.11 -18.46
CA HIS A 109 8.46 10.12 -17.81
C HIS A 109 8.38 11.30 -16.83
N ALA A 110 7.54 12.29 -17.15
CA ALA A 110 7.30 13.40 -16.24
C ALA A 110 6.46 12.93 -15.05
N CYS A 111 6.76 13.47 -13.85
CA CYS A 111 5.76 13.52 -12.80
C CYS A 111 4.66 14.47 -13.31
N LEU A 112 3.39 14.06 -13.29
CA LEU A 112 2.31 15.00 -13.60
C LEU A 112 2.31 16.07 -12.51
N ASP A 113 2.52 17.33 -12.90
CA ASP A 113 2.43 18.50 -12.01
C ASP A 113 1.05 18.64 -11.35
#